data_AF-A0A3Q2P3A5-F1
#
_entry.id   AF-A0A3Q2P3A5-F1
#
_cell.length_a   1.000
_cell.length_b   1.000
_cell.length_c   1.000
_cell.angle_alpha   90.00
_cell.angle_beta   90.00
_cell.angle_gamma   90.00
#
_symmetry.space_group_name_H-M   'P 1'
#
loop_
_entity.id
_entity.type
_entity.pdbx_description
1 polymer ?
#
loop_
_entity_poly.entity_id
_entity_poly.type
_entity_poly.pdbx_seq_one_letter_code
_entity_poly.pdbx_strand_id
1 'polypeptide(L)'
;FSLGCNSALLRDWDFPGSDVRVIFSPDAEHCQQLCTQESSCLFWAFIGPDSKNDNRHFHCFLKATSSGEPSRQVPKQGTTAGYSLKSCNPDSRPCLAGLYEDVDFPGADYRSLFTADQYECQRACTDNPGCQFFSFFSGAFNQLNVRSVVCGNCVFFFFPVNVSWRRFCSDHIIWCLCRYKCNLKFSWTVPRTPIVRALSDRISGFSQRMKPESSLTECKGTLFPNVNLPGHDIEVLAAASPEQCQVLCSDHPLCTYFTYVSNGFRCYLKNNEAEMVPRTENGATSGLPARSCQLDNGWTKVVYEGIDFPYSDIRFFPLDNFKSCEKSCTEDPNCQFYSYVTTRSNNTSFSFQIPSNFKTESWILF
;
A
#
# COMPACT_ATOMS: atom_id res chain seq x y z
N PHE A 1 17.43 19.12 28.17
CA PHE A 1 18.09 19.19 26.86
C PHE A 1 17.05 19.60 25.84
N SER A 2 17.09 20.84 25.35
CA SER A 2 16.22 21.27 24.24
C SER A 2 16.73 20.59 22.96
N LEU A 3 16.17 19.43 22.60
CA LEU A 3 16.31 18.94 21.23
C LEU A 3 15.64 19.96 20.33
N GLY A 4 16.44 20.84 19.71
CA GLY A 4 15.93 21.82 18.77
C GLY A 4 15.24 21.10 17.61
N CYS A 5 14.11 21.65 17.18
CA CYS A 5 13.47 21.25 15.94
C CYS A 5 14.48 21.38 14.78
N ASN A 6 14.84 20.26 14.15
CA ASN A 6 15.69 20.27 12.96
C ASN A 6 14.84 20.02 11.72
N SER A 7 14.35 21.10 11.13
CA SER A 7 13.59 21.06 9.87
C SER A 7 14.48 21.09 8.62
N ALA A 8 15.81 21.10 8.78
CA ALA A 8 16.72 21.28 7.66
C ALA A 8 16.74 20.05 6.74
N LEU A 9 16.67 20.32 5.43
CA LEU A 9 16.85 19.34 4.37
C LEU A 9 18.33 19.33 3.93
N LEU A 10 19.00 18.21 4.16
CA LEU A 10 20.40 18.00 3.80
C LEU A 10 20.50 17.44 2.38
N ARG A 11 20.62 18.34 1.41
CA ARG A 11 20.80 17.97 -0.01
C ARG A 11 22.18 17.35 -0.26
N ASP A 12 22.22 16.35 -1.13
CA ASP A 12 23.40 15.55 -1.46
C ASP A 12 24.01 14.82 -0.25
N TRP A 13 23.18 14.42 0.71
CA TRP A 13 23.54 13.64 1.88
C TRP A 13 22.67 12.39 2.01
N ASP A 14 23.27 11.33 2.55
CA ASP A 14 22.60 10.06 2.87
C ASP A 14 22.94 9.63 4.32
N PHE A 15 21.96 8.98 4.96
CA PHE A 15 22.07 8.36 6.27
C PHE A 15 22.03 6.84 6.08
N PRO A 16 23.17 6.19 5.79
CA PRO A 16 23.19 4.80 5.39
C PRO A 16 22.74 3.85 6.52
N GLY A 17 21.92 2.86 6.14
CA GLY A 17 21.37 1.85 7.03
C GLY A 17 20.25 2.37 7.93
N SER A 18 19.94 1.56 8.96
CA SER A 18 18.89 1.82 9.96
C SER A 18 17.49 1.99 9.35
N ASP A 19 17.25 1.33 8.21
CA ASP A 19 16.01 1.39 7.46
C ASP A 19 14.88 0.66 8.21
N VAL A 20 13.88 1.42 8.61
CA VAL A 20 12.65 0.94 9.24
C VAL A 20 11.66 0.55 8.16
N ARG A 21 11.46 1.42 7.17
CA ARG A 21 10.52 1.20 6.06
C ARG A 21 10.97 1.95 4.82
N VAL A 22 10.69 1.39 3.64
CA VAL A 22 10.93 2.06 2.36
C VAL A 22 9.59 2.29 1.69
N ILE A 23 9.30 3.56 1.36
CA ILE A 23 8.04 3.99 0.72
C ILE A 23 8.35 4.91 -0.46
N PHE A 24 7.37 5.13 -1.31
CA PHE A 24 7.51 6.10 -2.41
C PHE A 24 7.09 7.49 -1.96
N SER A 25 7.81 8.50 -2.43
CA SER A 25 7.50 9.91 -2.21
C SER A 25 7.80 10.69 -3.49
N PRO A 26 6.96 11.66 -3.89
CA PRO A 26 7.24 12.49 -5.06
C PRO A 26 8.41 13.46 -4.82
N ASP A 27 8.62 13.91 -3.58
CA ASP A 27 9.69 14.83 -3.22
C ASP A 27 10.24 14.57 -1.80
N ALA A 28 11.20 15.41 -1.38
CA ALA A 28 11.84 15.35 -0.08
C ALA A 28 10.95 15.89 1.05
N GLU A 29 10.13 16.91 0.81
CA GLU A 29 9.22 17.47 1.83
C GLU A 29 8.11 16.47 2.23
N HIS A 30 7.49 15.81 1.26
CA HIS A 30 6.54 14.73 1.47
C HIS A 30 7.20 13.55 2.20
N CYS A 31 8.45 13.20 1.87
CA CYS A 31 9.19 12.16 2.60
C CYS A 31 9.40 12.54 4.08
N GLN A 32 9.69 13.81 4.37
CA GLN A 32 9.79 14.32 5.74
C GLN A 32 8.46 14.22 6.49
N GLN A 33 7.34 14.54 5.83
CA GLN A 33 6.01 14.43 6.41
C GLN A 33 5.66 12.96 6.73
N LEU A 34 5.95 12.04 5.81
CA LEU A 34 5.76 10.60 6.04
C LEU A 34 6.58 10.11 7.25
N CYS A 35 7.83 10.54 7.39
CA CYS A 35 8.65 10.22 8.57
C CYS A 35 8.10 10.88 9.86
N THR A 36 7.46 12.03 9.74
CA THR A 36 6.86 12.73 10.88
C THR A 36 5.61 11.99 11.38
N GLN A 37 4.80 11.47 10.47
CA GLN A 37 3.61 10.69 10.78
C GLN A 37 3.95 9.27 11.25
N GLU A 38 5.01 8.67 10.73
CA GLU A 38 5.39 7.31 11.09
C GLU A 38 5.97 7.23 12.51
N SER A 39 5.26 6.62 13.45
CA SER A 39 5.60 6.59 14.88
C SER A 39 7.05 6.20 15.19
N SER A 40 7.62 5.22 14.49
CA SER A 40 9.00 4.76 14.69
C SER A 40 10.07 5.58 13.97
N CYS A 41 9.72 6.41 12.97
CA CYS A 41 10.71 7.14 12.18
C CYS A 41 11.31 8.33 12.94
N LEU A 42 12.63 8.45 12.91
CA LEU A 42 13.40 9.53 13.54
C LEU A 42 14.09 10.43 12.52
N PHE A 43 14.61 9.83 11.46
CA PHE A 43 15.25 10.51 10.34
C PHE A 43 14.99 9.75 9.05
N TRP A 44 15.32 10.34 7.91
CA TRP A 44 14.95 9.80 6.61
C TRP A 44 15.97 10.18 5.52
N ALA A 45 15.95 9.43 4.42
CA ALA A 45 16.70 9.74 3.21
C ALA A 45 15.83 9.52 1.97
N PHE A 46 15.84 10.48 1.04
CA PHE A 46 15.06 10.48 -0.19
C PHE A 46 15.97 10.49 -1.40
N ILE A 47 15.76 9.58 -2.34
CA ILE A 47 16.49 9.54 -3.60
C ILE A 47 15.68 10.29 -4.65
N GLY A 48 16.18 11.48 -5.03
CA GLY A 48 15.52 12.33 -6.01
C GLY A 48 15.62 11.80 -7.44
N PRO A 49 14.76 12.30 -8.36
CA PRO A 49 14.77 11.89 -9.77
C PRO A 49 16.09 12.23 -10.49
N ASP A 50 16.82 13.23 -10.01
CA ASP A 50 18.11 13.66 -10.58
C ASP A 50 19.29 12.75 -10.21
N SER A 51 19.06 11.71 -9.38
CA SER A 51 20.12 10.79 -8.97
C SER A 51 20.67 10.00 -10.15
N LYS A 52 21.98 10.12 -10.38
CA LYS A 52 22.72 9.39 -11.42
C LYS A 52 23.36 8.10 -10.92
N ASN A 53 23.60 8.01 -9.61
CA ASN A 53 24.32 6.92 -8.99
C ASN A 53 23.39 5.86 -8.39
N ASP A 54 22.11 6.19 -8.20
CA ASP A 54 21.11 5.30 -7.61
C ASP A 54 19.85 5.31 -8.47
N ASN A 55 19.40 4.12 -8.88
CA ASN A 55 18.23 3.94 -9.75
C ASN A 55 16.92 3.80 -8.96
N ARG A 56 16.98 3.87 -7.64
CA ARG A 56 15.81 3.83 -6.74
C ARG A 56 15.18 5.22 -6.63
N HIS A 57 14.91 5.85 -7.76
CA HIS A 57 14.25 7.16 -7.83
C HIS A 57 12.94 7.13 -7.03
N PHE A 58 12.61 8.26 -6.39
CA PHE A 58 11.41 8.44 -5.57
C PHE A 58 11.32 7.57 -4.32
N HIS A 59 12.37 6.82 -3.96
CA HIS A 59 12.38 6.04 -2.73
C HIS A 59 12.67 6.95 -1.53
N CYS A 60 11.78 6.90 -0.55
CA CYS A 60 11.86 7.51 0.76
C CYS A 60 12.14 6.42 1.80
N PHE A 61 13.34 6.45 2.36
CA PHE A 61 13.80 5.55 3.39
C PHE A 61 13.51 6.17 4.75
N LEU A 62 12.55 5.60 5.48
CA LEU A 62 12.25 5.95 6.86
C LEU A 62 13.19 5.18 7.77
N LYS A 63 13.84 5.87 8.71
CA LYS A 63 14.95 5.32 9.49
C LYS A 63 14.84 5.63 10.98
N ALA A 64 15.40 4.75 11.80
CA ALA A 64 15.44 4.91 13.24
C ALA A 64 16.62 4.15 13.88
N THR A 65 17.18 4.72 14.94
CA THR A 65 18.23 4.10 15.76
C THR A 65 17.85 4.20 17.23
N SER A 66 18.40 3.29 18.05
CA SER A 66 18.21 3.35 19.51
C SER A 66 18.83 4.59 20.16
N SER A 67 19.84 5.20 19.51
CA SER A 67 20.47 6.45 19.95
C SER A 67 19.67 7.70 19.63
N GLY A 68 18.69 7.62 18.71
CA GLY A 68 17.97 8.79 18.20
C GLY A 68 18.64 9.47 16.99
N GLU A 69 19.90 9.15 16.69
CA GLU A 69 20.74 9.83 15.70
C GLU A 69 21.29 8.86 14.65
N PRO A 70 21.55 9.32 13.40
CA PRO A 70 22.10 8.47 12.35
C PRO A 70 23.53 8.04 12.68
N SER A 71 23.81 6.74 12.57
CA SER A 71 25.12 6.14 12.88
C SER A 71 26.25 6.65 11.99
N ARG A 72 25.92 7.03 10.75
CA ARG A 72 26.84 7.61 9.76
C ARG A 72 26.07 8.61 8.89
N GLN A 73 26.77 9.64 8.43
CA GLN A 73 26.26 10.60 7.45
C GLN A 73 27.31 10.70 6.34
N VAL A 74 26.91 10.48 5.09
CA VAL A 74 27.83 10.47 3.95
C VAL A 74 27.31 11.37 2.82
N PRO A 75 28.20 12.09 2.11
CA PRO A 75 27.81 12.79 0.90
C PRO A 75 27.36 11.80 -0.18
N LYS A 76 26.19 12.02 -0.79
CA LYS A 76 25.64 11.21 -1.87
C LYS A 76 24.79 12.07 -2.81
N GLN A 77 25.34 12.34 -4.00
CA GLN A 77 24.69 13.21 -4.98
C GLN A 77 23.31 12.69 -5.39
N GLY A 78 22.32 13.58 -5.43
CA GLY A 78 20.93 13.26 -5.79
C GLY A 78 20.13 12.59 -4.67
N THR A 79 20.66 12.60 -3.44
CA THR A 79 19.94 12.13 -2.23
C THR A 79 19.75 13.30 -1.28
N THR A 80 18.56 13.43 -0.69
CA THR A 80 18.26 14.43 0.33
C THR A 80 17.93 13.71 1.63
N ALA A 81 18.63 14.03 2.71
CA ALA A 81 18.37 13.47 4.04
C ALA A 81 17.78 14.52 4.98
N GLY A 82 17.12 14.08 6.05
CA GLY A 82 16.55 14.99 7.04
C GLY A 82 16.06 14.27 8.29
N TYR A 83 15.54 15.05 9.22
CA TYR A 83 14.99 14.57 10.48
C TYR A 83 13.46 14.66 10.47
N SER A 84 12.84 13.84 11.32
CA SER A 84 11.41 13.90 11.62
C SER A 84 11.06 15.22 12.31
N LEU A 85 9.91 15.80 11.95
CA LEU A 85 9.44 17.05 12.56
C LEU A 85 8.68 16.83 13.87
N LYS A 86 8.63 15.63 14.44
CA LYS A 86 7.87 15.35 15.68
C LYS A 86 8.24 16.28 16.84
N SER A 87 9.51 16.66 16.97
CA SER A 87 9.97 17.60 18.00
C SER A 87 9.59 19.06 17.72
N CYS A 88 9.09 19.36 16.53
CA CYS A 88 8.72 20.71 16.08
C CYS A 88 7.26 21.07 16.36
N ASN A 89 6.46 20.15 16.91
CA ASN A 89 5.00 20.30 17.04
C ASN A 89 4.31 20.79 15.75
N PRO A 90 4.54 20.13 14.59
CA PRO A 90 3.96 20.52 13.31
C PRO A 90 2.46 20.27 13.31
N ASP A 91 1.74 20.97 12.44
CA ASP A 91 0.31 20.71 12.22
C ASP A 91 0.07 19.22 11.95
N SER A 92 -0.89 18.63 12.65
CA SER A 92 -1.17 17.18 12.61
C SER A 92 -1.60 16.67 11.23
N ARG A 93 -2.00 17.57 10.32
CA ARG A 93 -2.43 17.27 8.94
C ARG A 93 -2.02 18.40 7.99
N PRO A 94 -0.77 18.41 7.47
CA PRO A 94 -0.38 19.39 6.47
C PRO A 94 -1.20 19.21 5.19
N CYS A 95 -1.79 20.29 4.66
CA CYS A 95 -2.44 20.27 3.36
C CYS A 95 -1.36 20.18 2.27
N LEU A 96 -1.25 19.02 1.63
CA LEU A 96 -0.41 18.79 0.46
C LEU A 96 -1.13 19.31 -0.80
N ALA A 97 -0.98 20.60 -1.10
CA ALA A 97 -1.57 21.23 -2.28
C ALA A 97 -0.67 21.22 -3.52
N GLY A 98 0.54 20.64 -3.41
CA GLY A 98 1.53 20.64 -4.49
C GLY A 98 1.08 19.79 -5.68
N LEU A 99 1.26 20.32 -6.89
CA LEU A 99 1.18 19.54 -8.13
C LEU A 99 2.60 19.13 -8.56
N TYR A 100 2.72 17.88 -9.01
CA TYR A 100 3.97 17.30 -9.46
C TYR A 100 3.97 17.18 -10.98
N GLU A 101 4.72 18.03 -11.66
CA GLU A 101 4.90 17.96 -13.11
C GLU A 101 5.76 16.74 -13.49
N ASP A 102 5.42 16.08 -14.60
CA ASP A 102 6.12 14.91 -15.14
C ASP A 102 6.25 13.70 -14.19
N VAL A 103 5.41 13.63 -13.15
CA VAL A 103 5.33 12.50 -12.22
C VAL A 103 4.00 11.77 -12.41
N ASP A 104 4.07 10.47 -12.69
CA ASP A 104 2.92 9.57 -12.63
C ASP A 104 3.01 8.71 -11.37
N PHE A 105 1.87 8.45 -10.74
CA PHE A 105 1.74 7.52 -9.62
C PHE A 105 1.17 6.21 -10.17
N PRO A 106 2.01 5.26 -10.63
CA PRO A 106 1.54 4.13 -11.40
C PRO A 106 0.62 3.21 -10.59
N GLY A 107 -0.43 2.70 -11.24
CA GLY A 107 -1.40 1.80 -10.64
C GLY A 107 -2.46 2.50 -9.80
N ALA A 108 -3.27 1.70 -9.11
CA ALA A 108 -4.29 2.15 -8.16
C ALA A 108 -5.42 3.03 -8.74
N ASP A 109 -5.54 3.09 -10.07
CA ASP A 109 -6.63 3.77 -10.78
C ASP A 109 -7.96 3.06 -10.52
N TYR A 110 -8.89 3.71 -9.83
CA TYR A 110 -10.25 3.16 -9.65
C TYR A 110 -11.29 3.87 -10.51
N ARG A 111 -10.98 5.08 -10.99
CA ARG A 111 -11.86 5.85 -11.87
C ARG A 111 -11.06 6.70 -12.83
N SER A 112 -11.43 6.67 -14.10
CA SER A 112 -10.90 7.59 -15.12
C SER A 112 -12.01 8.47 -15.67
N LEU A 113 -11.73 9.76 -15.85
CA LEU A 113 -12.63 10.74 -16.45
C LEU A 113 -11.86 11.76 -17.30
N PHE A 114 -12.56 12.57 -18.09
CA PHE A 114 -11.94 13.64 -18.86
C PHE A 114 -12.13 14.99 -18.16
N THR A 115 -11.05 15.75 -17.98
CA THR A 115 -11.09 17.11 -17.41
C THR A 115 -10.38 18.10 -18.32
N ALA A 116 -10.81 19.36 -18.29
CA ALA A 116 -10.20 20.40 -19.14
C ALA A 116 -8.72 20.63 -18.81
N ASP A 117 -8.37 20.58 -17.53
CA ASP A 117 -7.02 20.81 -17.03
C ASP A 117 -6.74 20.03 -15.72
N GLN A 118 -5.53 20.23 -15.19
CA GLN A 118 -5.06 19.60 -13.95
C GLN A 118 -5.80 20.09 -12.70
N TYR A 119 -6.31 21.32 -12.70
CA TYR A 119 -7.01 21.89 -11.55
C TYR A 119 -8.44 21.36 -11.44
N GLU A 120 -9.11 21.14 -12.58
CA GLU A 120 -10.38 20.41 -12.65
C GLU A 120 -10.21 18.95 -12.22
N CYS A 121 -9.09 18.30 -12.59
CA CYS A 121 -8.79 16.94 -12.11
C CYS A 121 -8.55 16.90 -10.60
N GLN A 122 -7.82 17.86 -10.05
CA GLN A 122 -7.63 18.00 -8.61
C GLN A 122 -8.96 18.20 -7.88
N ARG A 123 -9.85 19.07 -8.40
CA ARG A 123 -11.19 19.25 -7.83
C ARG A 123 -12.01 17.97 -7.87
N ALA A 124 -12.01 17.27 -9.00
CA ALA A 124 -12.70 15.98 -9.14
C ALA A 124 -12.18 14.92 -8.15
N CYS A 125 -10.89 14.95 -7.81
CA CYS A 125 -10.31 14.11 -6.77
C CYS A 125 -10.76 14.57 -5.37
N THR A 126 -10.62 15.86 -5.04
CA THR A 126 -11.00 16.42 -3.73
C THR A 126 -12.49 16.22 -3.41
N ASP A 127 -13.37 16.34 -4.39
CA ASP A 127 -14.81 16.14 -4.23
C ASP A 127 -15.20 14.66 -4.13
N ASN A 128 -14.28 13.74 -4.41
CA ASN A 128 -14.51 12.31 -4.32
C ASN A 128 -13.90 11.75 -3.01
N PRO A 129 -14.72 11.31 -2.05
CA PRO A 129 -14.24 10.80 -0.75
C PRO A 129 -13.25 9.63 -0.85
N GLY A 130 -13.27 8.91 -1.97
CA GLY A 130 -12.41 7.77 -2.22
C GLY A 130 -11.09 8.09 -2.91
N CYS A 131 -10.87 9.33 -3.36
CA CYS A 131 -9.64 9.73 -4.02
C CYS A 131 -8.58 10.15 -3.00
N GLN A 132 -7.39 9.53 -3.06
CA GLN A 132 -6.25 9.93 -2.24
C GLN A 132 -5.24 10.78 -3.04
N PHE A 133 -5.07 10.46 -4.32
CA PHE A 133 -4.20 11.18 -5.25
C PHE A 133 -4.71 10.99 -6.68
N PHE A 134 -4.20 11.78 -7.63
CA PHE A 134 -4.61 11.71 -9.02
C PHE A 134 -3.42 11.83 -9.95
N SER A 135 -3.60 11.38 -11.20
CA SER A 135 -2.67 11.68 -12.29
C SER A 135 -3.45 12.23 -13.48
N PHE A 136 -2.96 13.36 -14.02
CA PHE A 136 -3.59 14.07 -15.12
C PHE A 136 -2.66 14.11 -16.34
N PHE A 137 -3.20 13.74 -17.49
CA PHE A 137 -2.45 13.71 -18.75
C PHE A 137 -2.82 14.93 -19.59
N SER A 138 -2.00 16.00 -19.53
CA SER A 138 -2.25 17.30 -20.20
C SER A 138 -2.22 17.25 -21.74
N GLY A 139 -1.81 16.13 -22.34
CA GLY A 139 -1.73 15.95 -23.79
C GLY A 139 -0.59 16.71 -24.47
N ALA A 140 0.25 17.41 -23.70
CA ALA A 140 1.47 18.06 -24.17
C ALA A 140 2.68 17.11 -23.97
N PHE A 141 2.69 15.97 -24.66
CA PHE A 141 3.89 15.14 -24.72
C PHE A 141 4.92 15.80 -25.63
N ASN A 142 5.81 16.62 -25.08
CA ASN A 142 7.03 17.00 -25.78
C ASN A 142 7.90 15.74 -25.94
N GLN A 143 8.12 15.36 -27.20
CA GLN A 143 8.68 14.08 -27.67
C GLN A 143 10.15 13.79 -27.25
N LEU A 144 10.69 14.46 -26.22
CA LEU A 144 12.14 14.50 -26.00
C LEU A 144 12.64 13.79 -24.73
N ASN A 145 11.81 13.48 -23.73
CA ASN A 145 12.33 12.89 -22.47
C ASN A 145 11.48 11.78 -21.82
N VAL A 146 10.35 11.36 -22.41
CA VAL A 146 9.54 10.30 -21.82
C VAL A 146 9.98 8.94 -22.37
N ARG A 147 10.63 8.12 -21.54
CA ARG A 147 11.10 6.77 -21.92
C ARG A 147 9.95 5.78 -22.12
N SER A 148 8.85 5.95 -21.38
CA SER A 148 7.62 5.17 -21.54
C SER A 148 6.41 5.84 -20.90
N VAL A 149 5.25 5.75 -21.54
CA VAL A 149 3.94 6.08 -20.95
C VAL A 149 3.14 4.79 -20.90
N VAL A 150 2.53 4.49 -19.76
CA VAL A 150 1.57 3.39 -19.64
C VAL A 150 0.17 3.99 -19.70
N CYS A 151 -0.58 3.69 -20.77
CA CYS A 151 -1.97 4.11 -20.89
C CYS A 151 -2.84 2.87 -21.10
N GLY A 152 -3.53 2.43 -20.04
CA GLY A 152 -4.22 1.14 -20.03
C GLY A 152 -3.22 -0.02 -20.19
N ASN A 153 -3.44 -0.90 -21.16
CA ASN A 153 -2.58 -2.07 -21.44
C ASN A 153 -1.43 -1.78 -22.43
N CYS A 154 -1.20 -0.51 -22.81
CA CYS A 154 -0.18 -0.13 -23.78
C CYS A 154 1.04 0.49 -23.09
N VAL A 155 2.24 -0.01 -23.41
CA VAL A 155 3.53 0.53 -22.96
C VAL A 155 4.29 1.04 -24.19
N PHE A 156 4.64 2.33 -24.20
CA PHE A 156 5.45 2.92 -25.26
C PHE A 156 6.94 2.83 -24.89
N PHE A 157 7.83 2.40 -25.79
CA PHE A 157 9.28 2.41 -25.58
C PHE A 157 9.97 3.31 -26.62
N PHE A 158 10.99 4.06 -26.18
CA PHE A 158 11.83 4.88 -27.06
C PHE A 158 13.05 4.08 -27.56
N PHE A 159 13.30 4.02 -28.87
CA PHE A 159 14.56 3.49 -29.43
C PHE A 159 15.40 4.62 -30.05
N PRO A 160 16.74 4.69 -29.82
CA PRO A 160 17.52 5.91 -30.06
C PRO A 160 18.02 6.13 -31.50
N VAL A 161 17.63 5.31 -32.48
CA VAL A 161 18.29 5.32 -33.81
C VAL A 161 17.29 5.49 -34.96
N ASN A 162 17.32 6.71 -35.50
CA ASN A 162 16.82 7.26 -36.76
C ASN A 162 15.96 6.40 -37.73
N VAL A 163 14.95 7.10 -38.25
CA VAL A 163 14.07 6.84 -39.42
C VAL A 163 12.87 5.92 -39.17
N SER A 164 11.72 6.58 -38.99
CA SER A 164 10.36 6.02 -39.02
C SER A 164 9.96 5.16 -37.81
N TRP A 165 8.91 5.58 -37.11
CA TRP A 165 8.18 4.71 -36.21
C TRP A 165 7.73 3.46 -36.98
N ARG A 166 8.31 2.28 -36.72
CA ARG A 166 7.61 1.03 -37.04
C ARG A 166 6.48 0.87 -36.04
N ARG A 167 5.29 1.29 -36.50
CA ARG A 167 3.99 1.10 -35.86
C ARG A 167 3.83 -0.37 -35.44
N PHE A 168 3.69 -0.61 -34.14
CA PHE A 168 3.03 -1.80 -33.60
C PHE A 168 1.84 -1.37 -32.72
N CYS A 169 0.99 -0.50 -33.28
CA CYS A 169 -0.42 -0.35 -32.89
C CYS A 169 -1.15 0.02 -34.18
N SER A 170 -2.16 -0.76 -34.54
CA SER A 170 -3.10 -0.38 -35.59
C SER A 170 -3.89 0.84 -35.09
N ASP A 171 -3.95 1.87 -35.93
CA ASP A 171 -4.81 3.06 -35.87
C ASP A 171 -4.38 4.29 -35.05
N HIS A 172 -4.39 5.43 -35.75
CA HIS A 172 -4.18 6.81 -35.27
C HIS A 172 -5.21 7.27 -34.20
N ILE A 173 -6.25 6.48 -33.94
CA ILE A 173 -7.35 6.79 -33.01
C ILE A 173 -6.89 6.74 -31.53
N ILE A 174 -5.88 5.92 -31.22
CA ILE A 174 -5.49 5.64 -29.82
C ILE A 174 -4.68 6.79 -29.20
N TRP A 175 -3.95 7.58 -30.00
CA TRP A 175 -3.18 8.74 -29.51
C TRP A 175 -4.08 9.87 -28.97
N CYS A 176 -5.34 9.94 -29.42
CA CYS A 176 -6.34 10.87 -28.90
C CYS A 176 -6.94 10.44 -27.54
N LEU A 177 -6.82 9.18 -27.13
CA LEU A 177 -7.57 8.63 -25.98
C LEU A 177 -6.95 8.93 -24.60
N CYS A 178 -5.69 9.36 -24.53
CA CYS A 178 -5.00 9.64 -23.25
C CYS A 178 -4.86 11.13 -22.96
N ARG A 179 -5.26 12.01 -23.88
CA ARG A 179 -5.21 13.47 -23.68
C ARG A 179 -6.37 13.93 -22.80
N TYR A 180 -6.09 14.84 -21.87
CA TYR A 180 -7.06 15.37 -20.90
C TYR A 180 -7.67 14.30 -19.99
N LYS A 181 -6.99 13.16 -19.84
CA LYS A 181 -7.45 12.06 -18.98
C LYS A 181 -7.01 12.32 -17.55
N CYS A 182 -7.97 12.28 -16.64
CA CYS A 182 -7.81 12.38 -15.20
C CYS A 182 -8.07 11.01 -14.59
N ASN A 183 -7.06 10.45 -13.93
CA ASN A 183 -7.22 9.19 -13.20
C ASN A 183 -7.24 9.48 -11.71
N LEU A 184 -8.33 9.10 -11.05
CA LEU A 184 -8.47 9.13 -9.60
C LEU A 184 -7.92 7.82 -9.02
N LYS A 185 -7.05 7.95 -8.03
CA LYS A 185 -6.28 6.84 -7.47
C LYS A 185 -6.49 6.75 -5.97
N PHE A 186 -6.35 5.54 -5.44
CA PHE A 186 -6.39 5.29 -4.01
C PHE A 186 -5.37 4.21 -3.65
N SER A 187 -4.86 4.23 -2.43
CA SER A 187 -4.01 3.19 -1.87
C SER A 187 -4.68 2.55 -0.67
N TRP A 188 -4.43 1.26 -0.47
CA TRP A 188 -4.98 0.53 0.66
C TRP A 188 -4.33 0.97 1.96
N THR A 189 -5.14 1.34 2.95
CA THR A 189 -4.66 1.66 4.30
C THR A 189 -4.52 0.42 5.18
N VAL A 190 -5.13 -0.69 4.75
CA VAL A 190 -5.15 -1.97 5.45
C VAL A 190 -4.36 -3.05 4.69
N PRO A 191 -3.73 -4.00 5.39
CA PRO A 191 -2.90 -5.00 4.75
C PRO A 191 -3.78 -6.01 4.03
N ARG A 192 -3.37 -6.41 2.83
CA ARG A 192 -4.05 -7.44 2.05
C ARG A 192 -3.27 -8.74 2.15
N THR A 193 -3.90 -9.76 2.72
CA THR A 193 -3.38 -11.12 2.70
C THR A 193 -3.60 -11.71 1.30
N PRO A 194 -2.56 -12.17 0.58
CA PRO A 194 -2.75 -12.70 -0.78
C PRO A 194 -3.60 -13.96 -0.81
N ILE A 195 -3.41 -14.83 0.19
CA ILE A 195 -4.11 -16.11 0.33
C ILE A 195 -4.37 -16.36 1.81
N VAL A 196 -5.50 -17.00 2.11
CA VAL A 196 -5.85 -17.52 3.43
C VAL A 196 -6.16 -19.00 3.30
N ARG A 197 -5.60 -19.84 4.17
CA ARG A 197 -5.82 -21.31 4.17
C ARG A 197 -6.21 -21.81 5.55
N ALA A 198 -7.08 -22.81 5.59
CA ALA A 198 -7.33 -23.57 6.82
C ALA A 198 -6.20 -24.60 7.02
N LEU A 199 -5.41 -24.44 8.08
CA LEU A 199 -4.36 -25.35 8.51
C LEU A 199 -4.42 -25.47 10.04
N SER A 200 -4.87 -26.63 10.54
CA SER A 200 -5.13 -26.89 11.98
C SER A 200 -3.93 -26.69 12.90
N ASP A 201 -2.71 -26.75 12.37
CA ASP A 201 -1.46 -26.60 13.09
C ASP A 201 -0.89 -25.16 13.01
N ARG A 202 -1.74 -24.19 12.69
CA ARG A 202 -1.37 -22.77 12.54
C ARG A 202 -2.20 -21.89 13.47
N ILE A 203 -1.55 -20.86 14.00
CA ILE A 203 -2.17 -19.75 14.70
C ILE A 203 -1.69 -18.48 14.01
N SER A 204 -2.60 -17.72 13.41
CA SER A 204 -2.27 -16.49 12.69
C SER A 204 -2.94 -15.27 13.30
N GLY A 205 -2.42 -14.08 12.99
CA GLY A 205 -2.97 -12.81 13.46
C GLY A 205 -2.35 -11.62 12.76
N PHE A 206 -2.87 -10.43 13.07
CA PHE A 206 -2.38 -9.15 12.53
C PHE A 206 -1.49 -8.42 13.55
N SER A 207 -0.61 -7.55 13.05
CA SER A 207 0.24 -6.72 13.90
C SER A 207 -0.59 -5.72 14.71
N GLN A 208 -0.29 -5.57 16.00
CA GLN A 208 -1.01 -4.61 16.85
C GLN A 208 -0.60 -3.15 16.64
N ARG A 209 0.42 -2.89 15.79
CA ARG A 209 0.79 -1.53 15.36
C ARG A 209 -0.26 -0.88 14.48
N MET A 210 -1.19 -1.66 13.92
CA MET A 210 -2.20 -1.19 12.97
C MET A 210 -3.37 -0.43 13.63
N LYS A 211 -3.14 0.19 14.78
CA LYS A 211 -4.12 1.04 15.46
C LYS A 211 -4.12 2.42 14.79
N PRO A 212 -5.17 2.83 14.07
CA PRO A 212 -5.41 4.24 13.86
C PRO A 212 -5.63 4.91 15.21
N GLU A 213 -4.93 6.03 15.46
CA GLU A 213 -5.24 6.94 16.56
C GLU A 213 -6.72 7.34 16.47
N SER A 214 -7.52 6.99 17.48
CA SER A 214 -8.97 7.21 17.47
C SER A 214 -9.37 8.38 18.37
N SER A 215 -10.04 9.37 17.78
CA SER A 215 -10.86 10.36 18.49
C SER A 215 -12.27 10.48 17.88
N LEU A 216 -12.75 9.46 17.16
CA LEU A 216 -14.06 9.47 16.50
C LEU A 216 -15.02 8.45 17.12
N THR A 217 -16.31 8.73 16.98
CA THR A 217 -17.43 7.93 17.48
C THR A 217 -17.37 6.50 16.96
N GLU A 218 -17.39 5.54 17.89
CA GLU A 218 -17.39 4.10 17.62
C GLU A 218 -18.72 3.68 16.99
N CYS A 219 -18.68 3.08 15.80
CA CYS A 219 -19.86 2.47 15.19
C CYS A 219 -19.80 0.95 15.27
N LYS A 220 -20.94 0.33 15.54
CA LYS A 220 -21.08 -1.12 15.38
C LYS A 220 -21.37 -1.42 13.91
N GLY A 221 -20.46 -2.12 13.24
CA GLY A 221 -20.66 -2.58 11.87
C GLY A 221 -21.87 -3.52 11.77
N THR A 222 -22.58 -3.46 10.64
CA THR A 222 -23.72 -4.33 10.34
C THR A 222 -23.30 -5.50 9.47
N LEU A 223 -23.36 -6.71 10.02
CA LEU A 223 -23.18 -7.97 9.31
C LEU A 223 -24.51 -8.71 9.20
N PHE A 224 -24.71 -9.39 8.08
CA PHE A 224 -25.87 -10.21 7.75
C PHE A 224 -25.42 -11.66 7.56
N PRO A 225 -25.40 -12.47 8.64
CA PRO A 225 -25.00 -13.88 8.55
C PRO A 225 -25.97 -14.70 7.72
N ASN A 226 -25.45 -15.68 6.98
CA ASN A 226 -26.19 -16.56 6.06
C ASN A 226 -26.97 -15.81 4.96
N VAL A 227 -26.48 -14.62 4.59
CA VAL A 227 -27.05 -13.79 3.54
C VAL A 227 -25.97 -13.52 2.51
N ASN A 228 -26.33 -13.72 1.25
CA ASN A 228 -25.58 -13.27 0.10
C ASN A 228 -26.32 -12.10 -0.56
N LEU A 229 -25.62 -10.98 -0.71
CA LEU A 229 -26.03 -9.86 -1.53
C LEU A 229 -25.42 -10.03 -2.94
N PRO A 230 -26.19 -10.47 -3.94
CA PRO A 230 -25.72 -10.52 -5.32
C PRO A 230 -25.45 -9.09 -5.84
N GLY A 231 -24.54 -8.98 -6.79
CA GLY A 231 -24.10 -7.69 -7.31
C GLY A 231 -22.94 -7.84 -8.28
N HIS A 232 -22.45 -6.72 -8.80
CA HIS A 232 -21.26 -6.70 -9.62
C HIS A 232 -20.02 -6.75 -8.71
N ASP A 233 -19.18 -7.78 -8.91
CA ASP A 233 -17.93 -7.96 -8.20
C ASP A 233 -16.87 -7.00 -8.76
N ILE A 234 -16.46 -6.03 -7.95
CA ILE A 234 -15.38 -5.11 -8.29
C ILE A 234 -14.03 -5.79 -8.06
N GLU A 235 -13.89 -6.45 -6.92
CA GLU A 235 -12.66 -7.15 -6.54
C GLU A 235 -12.97 -8.33 -5.62
N VAL A 236 -12.18 -9.40 -5.73
CA VAL A 236 -12.27 -10.58 -4.87
C VAL A 236 -10.96 -10.73 -4.13
N LEU A 237 -11.01 -10.54 -2.81
CA LEU A 237 -9.86 -10.55 -1.90
C LEU A 237 -9.91 -11.79 -1.00
N ALA A 238 -8.77 -12.19 -0.47
CA ALA A 238 -8.73 -13.18 0.63
C ALA A 238 -8.91 -12.46 1.97
N ALA A 239 -9.78 -12.99 2.83
CA ALA A 239 -10.02 -12.45 4.17
C ALA A 239 -10.24 -13.60 5.16
N ALA A 240 -9.64 -13.50 6.34
CA ALA A 240 -9.79 -14.47 7.42
C ALA A 240 -11.20 -14.45 8.04
N SER A 241 -11.92 -13.33 7.93
CA SER A 241 -13.20 -13.10 8.60
C SER A 241 -14.10 -12.12 7.85
N PRO A 242 -15.43 -12.13 8.10
CA PRO A 242 -16.34 -11.12 7.56
C PRO A 242 -16.04 -9.71 8.10
N GLU A 243 -15.49 -9.58 9.30
CA GLU A 243 -15.06 -8.31 9.88
C GLU A 243 -13.89 -7.71 9.08
N GLN A 244 -12.88 -8.52 8.73
CA GLN A 244 -11.80 -8.08 7.85
C GLN A 244 -12.37 -7.66 6.48
N CYS A 245 -13.33 -8.42 5.95
CA CYS A 245 -13.99 -8.07 4.68
C CYS A 245 -14.75 -6.73 4.73
N GLN A 246 -15.39 -6.42 5.87
CA GLN A 246 -16.03 -5.12 6.09
C GLN A 246 -15.04 -3.97 6.05
N VAL A 247 -13.88 -4.14 6.68
CA VAL A 247 -12.81 -3.14 6.68
C VAL A 247 -12.28 -2.93 5.27
N LEU A 248 -12.04 -4.02 4.51
CA LEU A 248 -11.62 -3.94 3.11
C LEU A 248 -12.65 -3.21 2.24
N CYS A 249 -13.94 -3.47 2.41
CA CYS A 249 -15.00 -2.74 1.69
C CYS A 249 -15.06 -1.26 2.12
N SER A 250 -14.77 -0.96 3.38
CA SER A 250 -14.78 0.42 3.90
C SER A 250 -13.63 1.24 3.32
N ASP A 251 -12.47 0.61 3.10
CA ASP A 251 -11.29 1.21 2.49
C ASP A 251 -11.40 1.35 0.96
N HIS A 252 -12.10 0.43 0.29
CA HIS A 252 -12.25 0.47 -1.17
C HIS A 252 -13.27 1.52 -1.62
N PRO A 253 -12.91 2.52 -2.47
CA PRO A 253 -13.74 3.69 -2.76
C PRO A 253 -15.04 3.38 -3.50
N LEU A 254 -15.07 2.34 -4.32
CA LEU A 254 -16.27 1.93 -5.07
C LEU A 254 -17.14 0.89 -4.35
N CYS A 255 -16.70 0.31 -3.23
CA CYS A 255 -17.45 -0.78 -2.59
C CYS A 255 -18.67 -0.23 -1.86
N THR A 256 -19.87 -0.65 -2.24
CA THR A 256 -21.11 -0.24 -1.56
C THR A 256 -21.60 -1.31 -0.59
N TYR A 257 -21.25 -2.58 -0.81
CA TYR A 257 -21.51 -3.71 0.07
C TYR A 257 -20.56 -4.86 -0.26
N PHE A 258 -20.52 -5.87 0.61
CA PHE A 258 -19.70 -7.05 0.38
C PHE A 258 -20.46 -8.34 0.70
N THR A 259 -19.94 -9.45 0.19
CA THR A 259 -20.28 -10.81 0.64
C THR A 259 -18.99 -11.54 0.97
N TYR A 260 -18.90 -12.08 2.18
CA TYR A 260 -17.83 -12.97 2.61
C TYR A 260 -18.28 -14.43 2.52
N VAL A 261 -17.49 -15.29 1.88
CA VAL A 261 -17.76 -16.73 1.76
C VAL A 261 -16.70 -17.50 2.56
N SER A 262 -17.16 -18.13 3.65
CA SER A 262 -16.30 -18.83 4.62
C SER A 262 -15.55 -20.04 4.05
N ASN A 263 -16.18 -20.84 3.18
CA ASN A 263 -15.59 -22.06 2.62
C ASN A 263 -14.29 -21.83 1.82
N GLY A 264 -14.04 -20.59 1.37
CA GLY A 264 -12.82 -20.24 0.62
C GLY A 264 -12.09 -19.02 1.15
N PHE A 265 -12.47 -18.50 2.32
CA PHE A 265 -11.94 -17.24 2.86
C PHE A 265 -11.98 -16.09 1.85
N ARG A 266 -13.07 -15.99 1.06
CA ARG A 266 -13.19 -15.01 -0.02
C ARG A 266 -14.09 -13.86 0.37
N CYS A 267 -13.57 -12.65 0.19
CA CYS A 267 -14.26 -11.39 0.36
C CYS A 267 -14.58 -10.81 -1.02
N TYR A 268 -15.86 -10.75 -1.35
CA TYR A 268 -16.35 -10.19 -2.61
C TYR A 268 -16.77 -8.74 -2.36
N LEU A 269 -15.98 -7.78 -2.86
CA LEU A 269 -16.31 -6.37 -2.82
C LEU A 269 -17.21 -6.03 -4.00
N LYS A 270 -18.39 -5.48 -3.70
CA LYS A 270 -19.44 -5.31 -4.69
C LYS A 270 -19.87 -3.87 -4.80
N ASN A 271 -20.30 -3.51 -6.02
CA ASN A 271 -21.12 -2.34 -6.25
C ASN A 271 -22.39 -2.74 -7.01
N ASN A 272 -23.48 -2.02 -6.77
CA ASN A 272 -24.65 -2.08 -7.61
C ASN A 272 -25.46 -0.80 -7.42
N GLU A 273 -25.91 -0.23 -8.54
CA GLU A 273 -26.74 0.98 -8.56
C GLU A 273 -28.23 0.64 -8.68
N ALA A 274 -28.59 -0.59 -9.10
CA ALA A 274 -29.98 -0.95 -9.38
C ALA A 274 -30.74 -1.39 -8.12
N GLU A 275 -30.42 -2.57 -7.56
CA GLU A 275 -31.12 -3.11 -6.40
C GLU A 275 -30.23 -4.05 -5.58
N MET A 276 -30.42 -4.05 -4.25
CA MET A 276 -29.78 -4.96 -3.31
C MET A 276 -30.81 -5.99 -2.83
N VAL A 277 -30.92 -7.12 -3.52
CA VAL A 277 -31.90 -8.18 -3.19
C VAL A 277 -31.21 -9.30 -2.40
N PRO A 278 -31.44 -9.42 -1.08
CA PRO A 278 -30.79 -10.44 -0.27
C PRO A 278 -31.27 -11.85 -0.62
N ARG A 279 -30.32 -12.80 -0.65
CA ARG A 279 -30.58 -14.24 -0.80
C ARG A 279 -30.03 -15.00 0.39
N THR A 280 -30.77 -15.97 0.87
CA THR A 280 -30.28 -16.87 1.93
C THR A 280 -29.25 -17.83 1.37
N GLU A 281 -28.06 -17.85 1.96
CA GLU A 281 -26.96 -18.72 1.55
C GLU A 281 -26.10 -19.10 2.76
N ASN A 282 -26.05 -20.40 3.08
CA ASN A 282 -25.28 -20.88 4.23
C ASN A 282 -23.78 -20.68 4.01
N GLY A 283 -23.09 -20.14 5.01
CA GLY A 283 -21.65 -19.87 4.95
C GLY A 283 -21.28 -18.59 4.19
N ALA A 284 -22.27 -17.84 3.71
CA ALA A 284 -22.11 -16.47 3.22
C ALA A 284 -22.50 -15.45 4.31
N THR A 285 -21.69 -14.42 4.51
CA THR A 285 -22.00 -13.29 5.40
C THR A 285 -21.83 -12.01 4.62
N SER A 286 -22.91 -11.26 4.42
CA SER A 286 -22.85 -9.96 3.76
C SER A 286 -22.76 -8.81 4.77
N GLY A 287 -22.41 -7.62 4.30
CA GLY A 287 -22.41 -6.42 5.15
C GLY A 287 -22.26 -5.13 4.36
N LEU A 288 -22.34 -4.02 5.08
CA LEU A 288 -22.17 -2.66 4.54
C LEU A 288 -20.83 -2.07 5.02
N PRO A 289 -20.19 -1.20 4.22
CA PRO A 289 -19.00 -0.47 4.65
C PRO A 289 -19.35 0.54 5.75
N ALA A 290 -18.38 0.83 6.61
CA ALA A 290 -18.49 1.80 7.69
C ALA A 290 -17.55 2.98 7.42
N ARG A 291 -17.90 3.80 6.42
CA ARG A 291 -17.08 4.97 6.02
C ARG A 291 -17.30 6.19 6.91
N SER A 292 -18.49 6.31 7.50
CA SER A 292 -18.89 7.48 8.29
C SER A 292 -18.43 7.42 9.75
N CYS A 293 -17.73 6.36 10.15
CA CYS A 293 -17.39 6.07 11.53
C CYS A 293 -16.12 5.20 11.60
N GLN A 294 -15.44 5.20 12.73
CA GLN A 294 -14.26 4.36 12.94
C GLN A 294 -14.73 2.96 13.38
N LEU A 295 -14.51 1.95 12.53
CA LEU A 295 -14.73 0.56 12.92
C LEU A 295 -13.86 0.22 14.13
N ASP A 296 -14.43 -0.52 15.08
CA ASP A 296 -13.63 -1.10 16.15
C ASP A 296 -12.51 -1.95 15.52
N ASN A 297 -11.26 -1.58 15.81
CA ASN A 297 -10.09 -2.34 15.39
C ASN A 297 -9.96 -3.67 16.16
N GLY A 298 -10.99 -4.10 16.89
CA GLY A 298 -11.10 -5.43 17.47
C GLY A 298 -10.72 -6.56 16.49
N TRP A 299 -11.00 -6.41 15.19
CA TRP A 299 -10.60 -7.38 14.17
C TRP A 299 -9.08 -7.61 14.09
N THR A 300 -8.25 -6.61 14.39
CA THR A 300 -6.77 -6.74 14.42
C THR A 300 -6.27 -7.51 15.63
N LYS A 301 -7.08 -7.59 16.70
CA LYS A 301 -6.77 -8.35 17.92
C LYS A 301 -7.23 -9.80 17.84
N VAL A 302 -7.94 -10.17 16.77
CA VAL A 302 -8.44 -11.53 16.58
C VAL A 302 -7.26 -12.45 16.28
N VAL A 303 -7.13 -13.49 17.11
CA VAL A 303 -6.22 -14.60 16.88
C VAL A 303 -6.99 -15.68 16.12
N TYR A 304 -6.47 -16.09 14.98
CA TYR A 304 -7.08 -17.08 14.11
C TYR A 304 -6.41 -18.45 14.33
N GLU A 305 -7.08 -19.32 15.07
CA GLU A 305 -6.67 -20.71 15.21
C GLU A 305 -7.05 -21.52 13.97
N GLY A 306 -6.13 -22.37 13.50
CA GLY A 306 -6.37 -23.22 12.35
C GLY A 306 -6.33 -22.49 11.00
N ILE A 307 -5.79 -21.26 10.94
CA ILE A 307 -5.70 -20.44 9.73
C ILE A 307 -4.24 -20.07 9.48
N ASP A 308 -3.87 -19.96 8.21
CA ASP A 308 -2.54 -19.56 7.74
C ASP A 308 -2.63 -18.47 6.65
N PHE A 309 -1.64 -17.58 6.63
CA PHE A 309 -1.45 -16.52 5.64
C PHE A 309 -0.19 -16.78 4.80
N PRO A 310 -0.20 -17.76 3.88
CA PRO A 310 1.01 -18.21 3.20
C PRO A 310 1.52 -17.20 2.15
N TYR A 311 2.80 -17.37 1.76
CA TYR A 311 3.47 -16.67 0.65
C TYR A 311 3.78 -15.18 0.89
N SER A 312 3.65 -14.70 2.12
CA SER A 312 4.01 -13.33 2.51
C SER A 312 4.97 -13.30 3.70
N ASP A 313 5.65 -14.42 3.93
CA ASP A 313 6.61 -14.59 5.03
C ASP A 313 7.87 -13.76 4.77
N ILE A 314 8.09 -12.72 5.57
CA ILE A 314 9.32 -11.90 5.51
C ILE A 314 10.49 -12.55 6.24
N ARG A 315 10.22 -13.32 7.31
CA ARG A 315 11.22 -13.99 8.17
C ARG A 315 10.62 -15.23 8.84
N PHE A 316 11.47 -16.21 9.12
CA PHE A 316 11.12 -17.41 9.89
C PHE A 316 12.17 -17.67 10.97
N PHE A 317 11.76 -17.78 12.23
CA PHE A 317 12.65 -18.06 13.35
C PHE A 317 11.92 -18.79 14.47
N PRO A 318 12.64 -19.64 15.24
CA PRO A 318 12.03 -20.43 16.29
C PRO A 318 11.62 -19.55 17.48
N LEU A 319 10.41 -19.78 17.99
CA LEU A 319 9.85 -19.16 19.18
C LEU A 319 9.10 -20.19 20.02
N ASP A 320 8.94 -19.91 21.31
CA ASP A 320 8.35 -20.86 22.25
C ASP A 320 6.82 -20.86 22.27
N ASN A 321 6.18 -19.79 21.78
CA ASN A 321 4.73 -19.64 21.76
C ASN A 321 4.28 -18.57 20.75
N PHE A 322 2.98 -18.57 20.42
CA PHE A 322 2.40 -17.63 19.47
C PHE A 322 2.41 -16.17 19.96
N LYS A 323 2.33 -15.90 21.27
CA LYS A 323 2.39 -14.52 21.81
C LYS A 323 3.76 -13.89 21.58
N SER A 324 4.82 -14.67 21.70
CA SER A 324 6.16 -14.23 21.31
C SER A 324 6.21 -13.90 19.81
N CYS A 325 5.53 -14.66 18.97
CA CYS A 325 5.45 -14.40 17.52
C CYS A 325 4.69 -13.10 17.21
N GLU A 326 3.53 -12.91 17.84
CA GLU A 326 2.76 -11.68 17.79
C GLU A 326 3.60 -10.46 18.20
N LYS A 327 4.33 -10.58 19.32
CA LYS A 327 5.20 -9.52 19.82
C LYS A 327 6.31 -9.20 18.83
N SER A 328 7.01 -10.21 18.30
CA SER A 328 8.07 -9.99 17.33
C SER A 328 7.55 -9.33 16.04
N CYS A 329 6.37 -9.73 15.55
CA CYS A 329 5.74 -9.06 14.41
C CYS A 329 5.34 -7.61 14.76
N THR A 330 4.82 -7.38 15.96
CA THR A 330 4.45 -6.04 16.43
C THR A 330 5.68 -5.15 16.60
N GLU A 331 6.85 -5.69 16.91
CA GLU A 331 8.11 -4.93 17.03
C GLU A 331 8.76 -4.63 15.67
N ASP A 332 8.53 -5.48 14.67
CA ASP A 332 9.05 -5.30 13.31
C ASP A 332 8.19 -4.29 12.51
N PRO A 333 8.77 -3.17 12.03
CA PRO A 333 8.03 -2.16 11.27
C PRO A 333 7.51 -2.63 9.91
N ASN A 334 8.06 -3.73 9.36
CA ASN A 334 7.65 -4.28 8.07
C ASN A 334 6.67 -5.45 8.22
N CYS A 335 6.43 -5.94 9.44
CA CYS A 335 5.52 -7.06 9.67
C CYS A 335 4.07 -6.59 9.80
N GLN A 336 3.21 -7.06 8.89
CA GLN A 336 1.78 -6.73 8.87
C GLN A 336 0.92 -7.82 9.53
N PHE A 337 1.31 -9.09 9.40
CA PHE A 337 0.62 -10.25 9.95
C PHE A 337 1.62 -11.38 10.21
N TYR A 338 1.25 -12.33 11.06
CA TYR A 338 2.10 -13.44 11.47
C TYR A 338 1.36 -14.77 11.39
N SER A 339 2.14 -15.85 11.26
CA SER A 339 1.70 -17.24 11.39
C SER A 339 2.64 -17.99 12.32
N TYR A 340 2.11 -18.63 13.35
CA TYR A 340 2.82 -19.47 14.31
C TYR A 340 2.47 -20.95 14.10
N VAL A 341 3.49 -21.78 13.95
CA VAL A 341 3.35 -23.23 13.80
C VAL A 341 3.27 -23.90 15.17
N THR A 342 2.15 -24.54 15.48
CA THR A 342 1.92 -25.13 16.82
C THR A 342 2.55 -26.50 17.00
N THR A 343 2.74 -27.25 15.92
CA THR A 343 3.36 -28.58 15.97
C THR A 343 4.85 -28.46 15.69
N ARG A 344 5.70 -28.85 16.66
CA ARG A 344 7.05 -29.32 16.31
C ARG A 344 6.88 -30.60 15.54
N SER A 345 6.74 -30.52 14.22
CA SER A 345 6.89 -31.70 13.39
C SER A 345 8.32 -32.20 13.57
N ASN A 346 8.46 -33.34 14.25
CA ASN A 346 9.68 -34.16 14.28
C ASN A 346 9.96 -34.77 12.89
N ASN A 347 9.89 -33.97 11.83
CA ASN A 347 10.32 -34.31 10.50
C ASN A 347 11.07 -33.12 9.92
N THR A 348 12.36 -33.08 10.25
CA THR A 348 13.40 -32.44 9.44
C THR A 348 13.41 -33.08 8.05
N SER A 349 12.45 -32.70 7.21
CA SER A 349 12.48 -32.89 5.75
C SER A 349 11.25 -32.23 5.13
N PHE A 350 11.14 -30.91 5.25
CA PHE A 350 10.45 -30.15 4.22
C PHE A 350 11.45 -29.90 3.11
N SER A 351 11.43 -30.79 2.11
CA SER A 351 11.96 -30.51 0.80
C SER A 351 11.28 -29.26 0.26
N PHE A 352 12.02 -28.16 0.17
CA PHE A 352 11.65 -27.03 -0.67
C PHE A 352 11.48 -27.57 -2.10
N GLN A 353 10.23 -27.78 -2.51
CA GLN A 353 9.94 -27.89 -3.93
C GLN A 353 9.84 -26.47 -4.47
N ILE A 354 11.02 -25.91 -4.73
CA ILE A 354 11.21 -24.73 -5.57
C ILE A 354 10.49 -25.05 -6.89
N PRO A 355 9.50 -24.26 -7.34
CA PRO A 355 9.02 -24.37 -8.71
C PRO A 355 10.22 -24.21 -9.63
N SER A 356 10.46 -25.20 -10.47
CA SER A 356 11.69 -25.40 -11.26
C SER A 356 11.89 -24.39 -12.40
N ASN A 357 11.60 -23.10 -12.19
CA ASN A 357 11.72 -22.05 -13.19
C ASN A 357 12.18 -20.68 -12.66
N PHE A 358 12.88 -20.62 -11.52
CA PHE A 358 13.69 -19.44 -11.19
C PHE A 358 15.16 -19.82 -11.08
N LYS A 359 15.92 -19.42 -12.10
CA LYS A 359 17.38 -19.53 -12.12
C LYS A 359 17.96 -18.69 -10.98
N THR A 360 18.80 -19.36 -10.21
CA THR A 360 19.74 -18.84 -9.24
C THR A 360 20.51 -17.62 -9.73
N GLU A 361 20.51 -16.52 -8.97
CA GLU A 361 21.72 -15.74 -8.70
C GLU A 361 21.67 -15.21 -7.24
N SER A 362 22.58 -15.77 -6.44
CA SER A 362 23.32 -15.20 -5.31
C SER A 362 22.60 -14.43 -4.19
N TRP A 363 22.53 -15.10 -3.04
CA TRP A 363 22.37 -14.59 -1.67
C TRP A 363 23.23 -13.37 -1.33
N ILE A 364 22.72 -12.44 -0.51
CA ILE A 364 23.41 -11.94 0.71
C ILE A 364 22.35 -11.61 1.78
N LEU A 365 22.52 -12.21 2.96
CA LEU A 365 21.91 -11.82 4.24
C LEU A 365 22.42 -10.43 4.66
N PHE A 366 21.53 -9.50 4.99
CA PHE A 366 21.66 -8.59 6.14
C PHE A 366 20.27 -8.08 6.57
#